data_AF-A0A2V8KB52-F1
#
_entry.id   AF-A0A2V8KB52-F1
#
_cell.length_a   1.000
_cell.length_b   1.000
_cell.length_c   1.000
_cell.angle_alpha   90.00
_cell.angle_beta   90.00
_cell.angle_gamma   90.00
#
_symmetry.space_group_name_H-M   'P 1'
#
loop_
_entity.id
_entity.type
_entity.pdbx_description
1 polymer ?
#
loop_
_entity_poly.entity_id
_entity_poly.type
_entity_poly.pdbx_seq_one_letter_code
_entity_poly.pdbx_strand_id
1 'polypeptide(L)'
;MFEFVTQHEFWTAVATYWIFSAAICSMPHPAPNSSPGYLWLYRFLHTLAGNITTAFREAARYRAGASPGSKIPGLKALVLLLTIPLLLSASACAAHYTIHPGSLNKTDSAAYDALRIAEAAIDQARMKYEAGRLPGEAKEAVNALITSYNVARESWLTYRAAIASNAPAETYFDRLAKNLSDLTNAIRAFEEAK
;
A
#
# COMPACT_ATOMS: atom_id res chain seq x y z
N MET A 1 -3.03 -9.76 23.82
CA MET A 1 -3.77 -8.82 22.95
C MET A 1 -5.28 -9.06 23.01
N PHE A 2 -5.76 -10.30 22.81
CA PHE A 2 -7.19 -10.64 22.92
C PHE A 2 -7.81 -10.32 24.31
N GLU A 3 -7.11 -10.60 25.42
CA GLU A 3 -7.61 -10.27 26.78
C GLU A 3 -7.74 -8.77 27.05
N PHE A 4 -6.83 -7.95 26.51
CA PHE A 4 -6.91 -6.50 26.64
C PHE A 4 -8.12 -5.93 25.86
N VAL A 5 -8.38 -6.49 24.67
CA VAL A 5 -9.55 -6.14 23.84
C VAL A 5 -10.86 -6.53 24.51
N THR A 6 -10.93 -7.69 25.17
CA THR A 6 -12.15 -8.16 25.85
C THR A 6 -12.40 -7.46 27.20
N GLN A 7 -11.37 -6.94 27.86
CA GLN A 7 -11.54 -6.11 29.08
C GLN A 7 -11.95 -4.67 28.75
N HIS A 8 -11.50 -4.13 27.61
CA HIS A 8 -11.78 -2.77 27.17
C HIS A 8 -12.68 -2.72 25.94
N GLU A 9 -13.66 -3.62 25.80
CA GLU A 9 -14.50 -3.76 24.59
C GLU A 9 -15.13 -2.42 24.16
N PHE A 10 -15.60 -1.62 25.12
CA PHE A 10 -16.19 -0.31 24.83
C PHE A 10 -15.17 0.68 24.25
N TRP A 11 -14.00 0.83 24.89
CA TRP A 11 -12.96 1.75 24.42
C TRP A 11 -12.32 1.28 23.12
N THR A 12 -12.22 -0.03 22.93
CA THR A 12 -11.78 -0.62 21.65
C THR A 12 -12.75 -0.27 20.54
N ALA A 13 -14.07 -0.36 20.78
CA ALA A 13 -15.08 0.02 19.80
C ALA A 13 -15.03 1.52 19.47
N VAL A 14 -14.83 2.38 20.48
CA VAL A 14 -14.68 3.84 20.28
C VAL A 14 -13.42 4.16 19.45
N ALA A 15 -12.27 3.59 19.82
CA ALA A 15 -11.01 3.82 19.10
C ALA A 15 -11.08 3.31 17.66
N THR A 16 -11.67 2.14 17.44
CA THR A 16 -11.88 1.56 16.10
C THR A 16 -12.79 2.46 15.26
N TYR A 17 -13.88 2.96 15.85
CA TYR A 17 -14.79 3.88 15.17
C TYR A 17 -14.12 5.22 14.81
N TRP A 18 -13.26 5.75 15.69
CA TRP A 18 -12.49 6.97 15.38
C TRP A 18 -11.55 6.78 14.20
N ILE A 19 -10.80 5.68 14.17
CA ILE A 19 -9.89 5.37 13.05
C ILE A 19 -10.69 5.19 11.76
N PHE A 20 -11.78 4.42 11.81
CA PHE A 20 -12.66 4.24 10.65
C PHE A 20 -13.20 5.59 10.15
N SER A 21 -13.70 6.43 11.05
CA SER A 21 -14.23 7.76 10.68
C SER A 21 -13.17 8.64 10.05
N ALA A 22 -11.95 8.67 10.60
CA ALA A 22 -10.84 9.42 10.04
C ALA A 22 -10.47 8.93 8.64
N ALA A 23 -10.47 7.61 8.41
CA ALA A 23 -10.19 7.03 7.10
C ALA A 23 -11.27 7.35 6.06
N ILE A 24 -12.55 7.32 6.44
CA ILE A 24 -13.64 7.68 5.52
C ILE A 24 -13.62 9.18 5.20
N CYS A 25 -13.38 10.03 6.21
CA CYS A 25 -13.30 11.47 6.01
C CYS A 25 -12.09 11.92 5.19
N SER A 26 -11.01 11.14 5.14
CA SER A 26 -9.83 11.44 4.31
C SER A 26 -9.98 10.96 2.86
N MET A 27 -11.07 10.26 2.51
CA MET A 27 -11.33 9.86 1.13
C MET A 27 -11.53 11.10 0.23
N PRO A 28 -10.85 11.19 -0.93
CA PRO A 28 -11.03 12.30 -1.86
C PRO A 28 -12.49 12.41 -2.33
N HIS A 29 -13.01 13.63 -2.42
CA HIS A 29 -14.33 13.84 -3.00
C HIS A 29 -14.35 13.33 -4.45
N PRO A 30 -15.36 12.54 -4.86
CA PRO A 30 -15.40 12.00 -6.21
C PRO A 30 -15.51 13.12 -7.25
N ALA A 31 -14.60 13.11 -8.22
CA ALA A 31 -14.69 13.94 -9.42
C ALA A 31 -15.83 13.46 -10.35
N PRO A 32 -16.36 14.31 -11.25
CA PRO A 32 -17.45 13.95 -12.17
C PRO A 32 -17.18 12.74 -13.07
N ASN A 33 -15.91 12.42 -13.32
CA ASN A 33 -15.45 11.28 -14.12
C ASN A 33 -15.01 10.07 -13.28
N SER A 34 -15.32 10.04 -11.98
CA SER A 34 -14.96 8.92 -11.10
C SER A 34 -15.65 7.63 -11.53
N SER A 35 -14.98 6.49 -11.32
CA SER A 35 -15.55 5.19 -11.68
C SER A 35 -16.84 4.91 -10.88
N PRO A 36 -17.84 4.21 -11.48
CA PRO A 36 -19.07 3.85 -10.78
C PRO A 36 -18.83 3.09 -9.47
N GLY A 37 -17.80 2.24 -9.42
CA GLY A 37 -17.41 1.52 -8.23
C GLY A 37 -16.92 2.44 -7.10
N TYR A 38 -16.10 3.44 -7.42
CA TYR A 38 -15.64 4.42 -6.43
C TYR A 38 -16.80 5.24 -5.88
N LEU A 39 -17.72 5.69 -6.74
CA LEU A 39 -18.92 6.43 -6.33
C LEU A 39 -19.81 5.62 -5.37
N TRP A 40 -20.00 4.34 -5.69
CA TRP A 40 -20.75 3.43 -4.82
C TRP A 40 -20.07 3.26 -3.46
N LEU A 41 -18.76 2.98 -3.46
CA LEU A 41 -17.99 2.76 -2.24
C LEU A 41 -17.94 4.01 -1.35
N TYR A 42 -17.67 5.18 -1.95
CA TYR A 42 -17.64 6.45 -1.25
C TYR A 42 -18.97 6.71 -0.53
N ARG A 43 -20.11 6.55 -1.24
CA ARG A 43 -21.44 6.70 -0.64
C ARG A 43 -21.70 5.68 0.46
N PHE A 44 -21.43 4.40 0.18
CA PHE A 44 -21.64 3.32 1.12
C PHE A 44 -20.90 3.55 2.44
N LEU A 45 -19.61 3.89 2.38
CA LEU A 45 -18.79 4.10 3.57
C LEU A 45 -19.22 5.33 4.37
N HIS A 46 -19.57 6.44 3.71
CA HIS A 46 -20.07 7.65 4.38
C HIS A 46 -21.44 7.42 5.03
N THR A 47 -22.35 6.70 4.37
CA THR A 47 -23.64 6.29 4.96
C THR A 47 -23.44 5.34 6.14
N LEU A 48 -22.54 4.36 6.01
CA LEU A 48 -22.22 3.42 7.08
C LEU A 48 -21.65 4.14 8.31
N ALA A 49 -20.71 5.07 8.11
CA ALA A 49 -20.15 5.88 9.20
C ALA A 49 -21.26 6.64 9.96
N GLY A 50 -22.17 7.32 9.25
CA GLY A 50 -23.27 8.06 9.87
C GLY A 50 -24.27 7.16 10.62
N ASN A 51 -24.58 5.99 10.10
CA ASN A 51 -25.44 5.01 10.77
C ASN A 51 -24.80 4.49 12.06
N ILE A 52 -23.49 4.25 12.04
CA ILE A 52 -22.74 3.81 13.21
C ILE A 52 -22.67 4.91 14.26
N THR A 53 -22.46 6.19 13.88
CA THR A 53 -22.55 7.33 14.82
C THR A 53 -23.88 7.34 15.56
N THR A 54 -24.97 7.11 14.82
CA THR A 54 -26.33 7.09 15.36
C THR A 54 -26.52 5.92 16.32
N ALA A 55 -26.03 4.72 15.94
CA ALA A 55 -26.07 3.55 16.81
C ALA A 55 -25.28 3.74 18.12
N PHE A 56 -24.08 4.32 18.07
CA PHE A 56 -23.30 4.65 19.28
C PHE A 56 -24.00 5.69 20.15
N ARG A 57 -24.64 6.69 19.54
CA ARG A 57 -25.43 7.69 20.27
C ARG A 57 -26.58 7.05 21.04
N GLU A 58 -27.33 6.14 20.41
CA GLU A 58 -28.42 5.43 21.08
C GLU A 58 -27.89 4.46 22.15
N ALA A 59 -26.79 3.75 21.89
CA ALA A 59 -26.15 2.89 22.88
C ALA A 59 -25.64 3.68 24.11
N ALA A 60 -25.09 4.88 23.90
CA ALA A 60 -24.65 5.77 24.98
C ALA A 60 -25.84 6.30 25.80
N ARG A 61 -26.95 6.66 25.15
CA ARG A 61 -28.20 7.04 25.83
C ARG A 61 -28.76 5.91 26.68
N TYR A 62 -28.80 4.69 26.15
CA TYR A 62 -29.24 3.51 26.90
C TYR A 62 -28.38 3.28 28.14
N ARG A 63 -27.06 3.46 28.03
CA ARG A 63 -26.12 3.35 29.16
C ARG A 63 -26.30 4.46 30.21
N ALA A 64 -26.63 5.68 29.81
CA ALA A 64 -26.88 6.78 30.73
C ALA A 64 -28.17 6.59 31.56
N GLY A 65 -29.13 5.80 31.05
CA GLY A 65 -30.38 5.45 31.75
C GLY A 65 -30.39 4.09 32.45
N ALA A 66 -29.32 3.29 32.34
CA ALA A 66 -29.28 1.92 32.86
C ALA A 66 -28.40 1.78 34.11
N SER A 67 -28.86 1.00 35.09
CA SER A 67 -28.09 0.69 36.30
C SER A 67 -26.73 0.05 35.99
N PRO A 68 -25.71 0.28 36.85
CA PRO A 68 -24.38 -0.28 36.68
C PRO A 68 -24.44 -1.82 36.65
N GLY A 69 -24.16 -2.42 35.48
CA GLY A 69 -24.12 -3.88 35.32
C GLY A 69 -24.89 -4.44 34.11
N SER A 70 -25.68 -3.64 33.40
CA SER A 70 -26.37 -4.09 32.19
C SER A 70 -25.40 -4.18 31.00
N LYS A 71 -25.21 -5.39 30.46
CA LYS A 71 -24.44 -5.62 29.22
C LYS A 71 -25.25 -5.10 28.04
N ILE A 72 -24.62 -4.31 27.16
CA ILE A 72 -25.26 -3.82 25.92
C ILE A 72 -25.54 -5.03 25.01
N PRO A 73 -26.81 -5.38 24.74
CA PRO A 73 -27.12 -6.45 23.80
C PRO A 73 -26.59 -6.07 22.42
N GLY A 74 -25.79 -6.94 21.80
CA GLY A 74 -25.35 -6.75 20.41
C GLY A 74 -23.99 -6.04 20.20
N LEU A 75 -23.24 -5.68 21.25
CA LEU A 75 -21.90 -5.09 21.11
C LEU A 75 -20.94 -5.97 20.28
N LYS A 76 -21.04 -7.30 20.42
CA LYS A 76 -20.26 -8.26 19.62
C LYS A 76 -20.60 -8.20 18.12
N ALA A 77 -21.86 -7.98 17.79
CA ALA A 77 -22.30 -7.83 16.41
C ALA A 77 -21.78 -6.50 15.83
N LEU A 78 -21.79 -5.42 16.62
CA LEU A 78 -21.27 -4.11 16.23
C LEU A 78 -19.75 -4.15 15.96
N VAL A 79 -18.98 -4.81 16.83
CA VAL A 79 -17.53 -4.99 16.65
C VAL A 79 -17.23 -5.81 15.39
N LEU A 80 -17.96 -6.90 15.16
CA LEU A 80 -17.79 -7.70 13.94
C LEU A 80 -18.17 -6.91 12.67
N LEU A 81 -19.22 -6.10 12.73
CA LEU A 81 -19.67 -5.25 11.63
C LEU A 81 -18.68 -4.13 11.29
N LEU A 82 -17.88 -3.67 12.28
CA LEU A 82 -16.87 -2.64 12.15
C LEU A 82 -15.52 -3.16 11.63
N THR A 83 -15.16 -4.41 11.95
CA THR A 83 -13.89 -5.00 11.50
C THR A 83 -13.92 -5.42 10.04
N ILE A 84 -15.07 -5.87 9.52
CA ILE A 84 -15.21 -6.34 8.13
C ILE A 84 -14.91 -5.22 7.10
N PRO A 85 -15.47 -4.00 7.20
CA PRO A 85 -15.15 -2.89 6.28
C PRO A 85 -13.70 -2.40 6.41
N LEU A 86 -13.12 -2.45 7.62
CA LEU A 86 -11.73 -2.08 7.85
C LEU A 86 -10.76 -3.07 7.16
N LEU A 87 -11.08 -4.36 7.19
CA LEU A 87 -10.31 -5.39 6.47
C LEU A 87 -10.47 -5.28 4.95
N LEU A 88 -11.66 -4.89 4.47
CA LEU A 88 -11.95 -4.72 3.03
C LEU A 88 -11.37 -3.43 2.44
N SER A 89 -11.09 -2.40 3.24
CA SER A 89 -10.48 -1.15 2.75
C SER A 89 -8.96 -1.27 2.52
N ALA A 90 -8.30 -2.24 3.16
CA ALA A 90 -6.88 -2.51 2.93
C ALA A 90 -6.57 -3.07 1.52
N SER A 91 -7.52 -3.71 0.85
CA SER A 91 -7.33 -4.26 -0.50
C SER A 91 -7.54 -3.24 -1.63
N ALA A 92 -8.06 -2.04 -1.32
CA ALA A 92 -8.33 -1.01 -2.33
C ALA A 92 -7.08 -0.21 -2.76
N CYS A 93 -6.00 -0.21 -1.96
CA CYS A 93 -4.74 0.47 -2.31
C CYS A 93 -3.99 -0.17 -3.50
N ALA A 94 -4.37 -1.37 -3.94
CA ALA A 94 -3.70 -2.07 -5.04
C ALA A 94 -4.27 -1.74 -6.44
N ALA A 95 -5.37 -0.99 -6.55
CA ALA A 95 -6.21 -1.02 -7.75
C ALA A 95 -5.88 0.01 -8.86
N HIS A 96 -4.98 0.99 -8.66
CA HIS A 96 -4.78 2.07 -9.64
C HIS A 96 -3.31 2.32 -10.01
N TYR A 97 -2.59 1.28 -10.42
CA TYR A 97 -1.28 1.46 -11.05
C TYR A 97 -1.43 2.09 -12.45
N THR A 98 -0.95 3.31 -12.62
CA THR A 98 -0.94 4.02 -13.91
C THR A 98 0.16 3.47 -14.80
N ILE A 99 -0.21 2.97 -15.99
CA ILE A 99 0.74 2.43 -16.97
C ILE A 99 1.41 3.60 -17.69
N HIS A 100 2.75 3.62 -17.74
CA HIS A 100 3.51 4.65 -18.46
C HIS A 100 3.26 4.56 -19.98
N PRO A 101 3.14 5.72 -20.67
CA PRO A 101 3.09 5.73 -22.13
C PRO A 101 4.27 4.97 -22.75
N GLY A 102 3.97 4.06 -23.69
CA GLY A 102 4.99 3.23 -24.34
C GLY A 102 5.32 1.91 -23.63
N SER A 103 4.69 1.63 -22.48
CA SER A 103 4.81 0.32 -21.83
C SER A 103 3.88 -0.72 -22.49
N LEU A 104 4.35 -1.95 -22.64
CA LEU A 104 3.59 -3.04 -23.26
C LEU A 104 2.47 -3.59 -22.35
N ASN A 105 2.66 -3.52 -21.03
CA ASN A 105 1.68 -3.92 -20.03
C ASN A 105 2.02 -3.32 -18.64
N LYS A 106 1.26 -3.67 -17.60
CA LYS A 106 1.51 -3.22 -16.22
C LYS A 106 2.87 -3.64 -15.68
N THR A 107 3.29 -4.88 -15.95
CA THR A 107 4.58 -5.42 -15.48
C THR A 107 5.75 -4.67 -16.11
N ASP A 108 5.68 -4.41 -17.40
CA ASP A 108 6.69 -3.65 -18.15
C ASP A 108 6.84 -2.23 -17.59
N SER A 109 5.72 -1.57 -17.32
CA SER A 109 5.68 -0.25 -16.69
C SER A 109 6.28 -0.26 -15.27
N ALA A 110 5.94 -1.27 -14.45
CA ALA A 110 6.47 -1.38 -13.09
C ALA A 110 7.97 -1.69 -13.06
N ALA A 111 8.45 -2.51 -13.99
CA ALA A 111 9.87 -2.79 -14.16
C ALA A 111 10.63 -1.52 -14.60
N TYR A 112 10.05 -0.74 -15.50
CA TYR A 112 10.60 0.56 -15.91
C TYR A 112 10.74 1.53 -14.72
N ASP A 113 9.73 1.63 -13.85
CA ASP A 113 9.80 2.46 -12.64
C ASP A 113 10.96 2.05 -11.72
N ALA A 114 11.10 0.75 -11.45
CA ALA A 114 12.16 0.24 -10.60
C ALA A 114 13.56 0.54 -11.18
N LEU A 115 13.73 0.38 -12.49
CA LEU A 115 14.97 0.73 -13.18
C LEU A 115 15.26 2.24 -13.11
N ARG A 116 14.24 3.09 -13.24
CA ARG A 116 14.40 4.54 -13.12
C ARG A 116 14.82 4.99 -11.72
N ILE A 117 14.27 4.36 -10.68
CA ILE A 117 14.68 4.62 -9.29
C ILE A 117 16.16 4.25 -9.09
N ALA A 118 16.57 3.07 -9.57
CA ALA A 118 17.96 2.63 -9.48
C ALA A 118 18.92 3.54 -10.26
N GLU A 119 18.56 3.96 -11.48
CA GLU A 119 19.33 4.90 -12.30
C GLU A 119 19.55 6.22 -11.55
N ALA A 120 18.49 6.80 -10.97
CA ALA A 120 18.60 8.02 -10.17
C ALA A 120 19.51 7.85 -8.95
N ALA A 121 19.47 6.70 -8.27
CA ALA A 121 20.35 6.40 -7.14
C ALA A 121 21.82 6.29 -7.57
N ILE A 122 22.10 5.65 -8.71
CA ILE A 122 23.45 5.54 -9.28
C ILE A 122 23.98 6.92 -9.69
N ASP A 123 23.16 7.74 -10.34
CA ASP A 123 23.54 9.11 -10.73
C ASP A 123 23.83 9.97 -9.51
N GLN A 124 23.02 9.87 -8.46
CA GLN A 124 23.28 10.56 -7.19
C GLN A 124 24.61 10.11 -6.55
N ALA A 125 24.89 8.81 -6.57
CA ALA A 125 26.14 8.27 -6.06
C ALA A 125 27.35 8.80 -6.82
N ARG A 126 27.26 8.87 -8.16
CA ARG A 126 28.28 9.43 -9.02
C ARG A 126 28.56 10.89 -8.71
N MET A 127 27.52 11.71 -8.56
CA MET A 127 27.67 13.12 -8.17
C MET A 127 28.37 13.25 -6.81
N LYS A 128 28.01 12.42 -5.82
CA LYS A 128 28.68 12.42 -4.50
C LYS A 128 30.14 11.98 -4.60
N TYR A 129 30.46 11.02 -5.45
CA TYR A 129 31.83 10.55 -5.68
C TYR A 129 32.70 11.65 -6.29
N GLU A 130 32.22 12.30 -7.35
CA GLU A 130 32.90 13.42 -8.01
C GLU A 130 33.12 14.60 -7.06
N ALA A 131 32.19 14.82 -6.12
CA ALA A 131 32.31 15.83 -5.06
C ALA A 131 33.19 15.42 -3.87
N GLY A 132 33.74 14.20 -3.83
CA GLY A 132 34.52 13.68 -2.69
C GLY A 132 33.68 13.43 -1.42
N ARG A 133 32.35 13.29 -1.56
CA ARG A 133 31.37 13.15 -0.46
C ARG A 133 30.73 11.76 -0.39
N LEU A 134 31.23 10.80 -1.15
CA LEU A 134 30.77 9.41 -1.07
C LEU A 134 31.55 8.68 0.03
N PRO A 135 30.89 8.13 1.06
CA PRO A 135 31.56 7.32 2.08
C PRO A 135 32.32 6.13 1.46
N GLY A 136 33.44 5.73 2.06
CA GLY A 136 34.23 4.60 1.56
C GLY A 136 33.42 3.29 1.51
N GLU A 137 32.59 3.07 2.53
CA GLU A 137 31.69 1.91 2.65
C GLU A 137 30.59 1.90 1.58
N ALA A 138 30.16 3.08 1.11
CA ALA A 138 29.15 3.21 0.05
C ALA A 138 29.66 2.78 -1.34
N LYS A 139 30.99 2.70 -1.55
CA LYS A 139 31.57 2.34 -2.84
C LYS A 139 31.24 0.91 -3.25
N GLU A 140 31.32 -0.03 -2.32
CA GLU A 140 30.96 -1.43 -2.57
C GLU A 140 29.45 -1.57 -2.83
N ALA A 141 28.63 -0.87 -2.05
CA ALA A 141 27.18 -0.87 -2.21
C ALA A 141 26.74 -0.29 -3.57
N VAL A 142 27.38 0.79 -4.04
CA VAL A 142 27.16 1.35 -5.38
C VAL A 142 27.52 0.37 -6.48
N ASN A 143 28.66 -0.32 -6.37
CA ASN A 143 29.07 -1.30 -7.38
C ASN A 143 28.10 -2.49 -7.43
N ALA A 144 27.61 -2.94 -6.27
CA ALA A 144 26.57 -3.97 -6.19
C ALA A 144 25.25 -3.49 -6.82
N LEU A 145 24.84 -2.23 -6.56
CA LEU A 145 23.68 -1.61 -7.18
C LEU A 145 23.80 -1.53 -8.70
N ILE A 146 24.94 -1.07 -9.23
CA ILE A 146 25.20 -1.01 -10.68
C ILE A 146 25.11 -2.40 -11.31
N THR A 147 25.70 -3.41 -10.65
CA THR A 147 25.67 -4.80 -11.12
C THR A 147 24.23 -5.32 -11.19
N SER A 148 23.45 -5.11 -10.11
CA SER A 148 22.05 -5.53 -10.04
C SER A 148 21.18 -4.78 -11.06
N TYR A 149 21.41 -3.48 -11.25
CA TYR A 149 20.74 -2.67 -12.26
C TYR A 149 20.95 -3.24 -13.67
N ASN A 150 22.19 -3.57 -14.04
CA ASN A 150 22.49 -4.11 -15.36
C ASN A 150 21.78 -5.45 -15.61
N VAL A 151 21.80 -6.35 -14.62
CA VAL A 151 21.12 -7.65 -14.68
C VAL A 151 19.59 -7.49 -14.78
N ALA A 152 19.01 -6.60 -13.97
CA ALA A 152 17.58 -6.30 -14.02
C ALA A 152 17.18 -5.70 -15.36
N ARG A 153 17.96 -4.73 -15.88
CA ARG A 153 17.74 -4.08 -17.18
C ARG A 153 17.78 -5.08 -18.33
N GLU A 154 18.76 -5.98 -18.33
CA GLU A 154 18.86 -7.02 -19.36
C GLU A 154 17.65 -7.96 -19.33
N SER A 155 17.24 -8.41 -18.13
CA SER A 155 16.05 -9.26 -18.00
C SER A 155 14.75 -8.54 -18.39
N TRP A 156 14.66 -7.23 -18.12
CA TRP A 156 13.52 -6.41 -18.53
C TRP A 156 13.45 -6.29 -20.06
N LEU A 157 14.56 -6.00 -20.73
CA LEU A 157 14.61 -5.96 -22.19
C LEU A 157 14.25 -7.31 -22.82
N THR A 158 14.69 -8.42 -22.21
CA THR A 158 14.36 -9.78 -22.67
C THR A 158 12.87 -10.07 -22.53
N TYR A 159 12.28 -9.76 -21.38
CA TYR A 159 10.84 -9.88 -21.14
C TYR A 159 10.03 -9.04 -22.14
N ARG A 160 10.45 -7.78 -22.34
CA ARG A 160 9.79 -6.85 -23.26
C ARG A 160 9.88 -7.30 -24.71
N ALA A 161 11.02 -7.86 -25.12
CA ALA A 161 11.19 -8.45 -26.45
C ALA A 161 10.30 -9.67 -26.66
N ALA A 162 10.14 -10.54 -25.64
CA ALA A 162 9.26 -11.70 -25.71
C ALA A 162 7.79 -11.30 -25.88
N ILE A 163 7.33 -10.27 -25.18
CA ILE A 163 5.97 -9.73 -25.38
C ILE A 163 5.82 -9.15 -26.79
N ALA A 164 6.78 -8.33 -27.23
CA ALA A 164 6.73 -7.69 -28.54
C ALA A 164 6.73 -8.70 -29.70
N SER A 165 7.38 -9.85 -29.54
CA SER A 165 7.41 -10.94 -30.52
C SER A 165 6.32 -12.00 -30.35
N ASN A 166 5.40 -11.80 -29.39
CA ASN A 166 4.34 -12.75 -29.04
C ASN A 166 4.86 -14.15 -28.65
N ALA A 167 6.06 -14.21 -28.07
CA ALA A 167 6.67 -15.42 -27.52
C ALA A 167 6.21 -15.68 -26.08
N PRO A 168 6.39 -16.90 -25.54
CA PRO A 168 6.04 -17.22 -24.15
C PRO A 168 6.83 -16.35 -23.16
N ALA A 169 6.17 -15.34 -22.58
CA ALA A 169 6.80 -14.35 -21.70
C ALA A 169 6.91 -14.81 -20.23
N GLU A 170 6.21 -15.87 -19.85
CA GLU A 170 6.09 -16.36 -18.46
C GLU A 170 7.45 -16.74 -17.86
N THR A 171 8.29 -17.48 -18.60
CA THR A 171 9.62 -17.86 -18.13
C THR A 171 10.54 -16.66 -17.93
N TYR A 172 10.36 -15.58 -18.71
CA TYR A 172 11.11 -14.34 -18.56
C TYR A 172 10.57 -13.46 -17.44
N PHE A 173 9.27 -13.56 -17.14
CA PHE A 173 8.63 -12.86 -16.03
C PHE A 173 9.22 -13.28 -14.68
N ASP A 174 9.35 -14.58 -14.40
CA ASP A 174 9.89 -15.06 -13.13
C ASP A 174 11.33 -14.57 -12.91
N ARG A 175 12.14 -14.61 -13.97
CA ARG A 175 13.52 -14.09 -13.94
C ARG A 175 13.54 -12.57 -13.71
N LEU A 176 12.67 -11.83 -14.39
CA LEU A 176 12.52 -10.38 -14.19
C LEU A 176 12.11 -10.07 -12.74
N ALA A 177 11.11 -10.74 -12.21
CA ALA A 177 10.62 -10.53 -10.85
C ALA A 177 11.72 -10.75 -9.81
N LYS A 178 12.51 -11.82 -9.96
CA LYS A 178 13.67 -12.07 -9.10
C LYS A 178 14.70 -10.94 -9.21
N ASN A 179 15.10 -10.57 -10.43
CA ASN A 179 16.13 -9.55 -10.63
C ASN A 179 15.68 -8.16 -10.15
N LEU A 180 14.39 -7.83 -10.24
CA LEU A 180 13.83 -6.60 -9.67
C LEU A 180 13.82 -6.62 -8.14
N SER A 181 13.58 -7.78 -7.53
CA SER A 181 13.72 -7.96 -6.08
C SER A 181 15.17 -7.75 -5.64
N ASP A 182 16.12 -8.36 -6.35
CA ASP A 182 17.56 -8.19 -6.11
C ASP A 182 18.00 -6.74 -6.30
N LEU A 183 17.45 -6.03 -7.30
CA LEU A 183 17.68 -4.60 -7.52
C LEU A 183 17.15 -3.75 -6.36
N THR A 184 15.93 -4.05 -5.89
CA THR A 184 15.32 -3.34 -4.76
C THR A 184 16.15 -3.53 -3.49
N ASN A 185 16.68 -4.73 -3.26
CA ASN A 185 17.59 -4.99 -2.15
C ASN A 185 18.91 -4.23 -2.28
N ALA A 186 19.47 -4.14 -3.49
CA ALA A 186 20.69 -3.38 -3.73
C ALA A 186 20.50 -1.86 -3.55
N ILE A 187 19.34 -1.31 -3.96
CA ILE A 187 18.98 0.09 -3.68
C ILE A 187 18.96 0.32 -2.18
N ARG A 188 18.27 -0.55 -1.42
CA ARG A 188 18.18 -0.43 0.04
C ARG A 188 19.55 -0.50 0.71
N ALA A 189 20.40 -1.44 0.31
CA ALA A 189 21.76 -1.54 0.84
C ALA A 189 22.60 -0.29 0.56
N PHE A 190 22.46 0.31 -0.63
CA PHE A 190 23.11 1.59 -0.94
C PHE A 190 22.57 2.76 -0.10
N GLU A 191 21.24 2.82 0.09
CA GLU A 191 20.59 3.83 0.94
C GLU A 191 21.01 3.73 2.42
N GLU A 192 21.34 2.54 2.90
CA GLU A 192 21.85 2.32 4.26
C GLU A 192 23.35 2.69 4.40
N ALA A 193 24.12 2.64 3.31
CA ALA A 193 25.56 2.90 3.31
C ALA A 193 25.96 4.37 3.04
N LYS A 194 25.02 5.23 2.60
CA LYS A 194 25.27 6.60 2.14
C LYS A 194 25.23 7.67 3.24
#